data_AF-A0A920MP08-F1
#
_entry.id   AF-A0A920MP08-F1
#
_cell.length_a   1.000
_cell.length_b   1.000
_cell.length_c   1.000
_cell.angle_alpha   90.00
_cell.angle_beta   90.00
_cell.angle_gamma   90.00
#
_symmetry.space_group_name_H-M   'P 1'
#
loop_
_entity.id
_entity.type
_entity.pdbx_description
1 polymer ?
#
loop_
_entity_poly.entity_id
_entity_poly.type
_entity_poly.pdbx_seq_one_letter_code
_entity_poly.pdbx_strand_id
1 'polypeptide(L)'
;MNLLFINNGRGRFTESALFMGVGYNGNGLAEAGMGVDLGDIDRDGWLDIYVTNYSGEPNTLYLNQGSGIFSDATNEIGFGKNQVSIFLHLEQNW
;
A
#
# COMPACT_ATOMS: atom_id res chain seq x y z
N MET A 1 1.39 0.57 12.57
CA MET A 1 1.42 -0.78 11.95
C MET A 1 0.10 -0.95 11.25
N ASN A 2 0.11 -1.26 9.96
CA ASN A 2 -1.11 -1.43 9.19
C ASN A 2 -1.77 -2.78 9.51
N LEU A 3 -3.08 -2.85 9.29
CA LEU A 3 -3.85 -4.10 9.34
C LEU A 3 -4.49 -4.31 7.98
N LEU A 4 -4.47 -5.56 7.50
CA LEU A 4 -5.08 -5.96 6.25
C LEU A 4 -6.01 -7.13 6.54
N PHE A 5 -7.29 -6.92 6.31
CA PHE A 5 -8.33 -7.91 6.58
C PHE A 5 -8.81 -8.54 5.27
N ILE A 6 -8.48 -9.82 5.06
CA ILE A 6 -8.89 -10.58 3.88
C ILE A 6 -10.24 -11.24 4.14
N ASN A 7 -11.24 -10.90 3.32
CA ASN A 7 -12.56 -11.53 3.35
C ASN A 7 -12.52 -12.88 2.64
N ASN A 8 -13.02 -13.93 3.29
CA ASN A 8 -13.15 -15.26 2.68
C ASN A 8 -14.38 -15.44 1.78
N GLY A 9 -15.09 -14.35 1.45
CA GLY A 9 -16.32 -14.36 0.65
C GLY A 9 -17.58 -14.78 1.39
N ARG A 10 -17.46 -15.12 2.69
CA ARG A 10 -18.58 -15.54 3.56
C ARG A 10 -18.79 -14.62 4.75
N GLY A 11 -18.26 -13.40 4.68
CA GLY A 11 -18.38 -12.39 5.73
C GLY A 11 -17.44 -12.60 6.92
N ARG A 12 -16.46 -13.50 6.79
CA ARG A 12 -15.38 -13.64 7.78
C ARG A 12 -14.10 -13.02 7.23
N PHE A 13 -13.46 -12.24 8.08
CA PHE A 13 -12.22 -11.53 7.78
C PHE A 13 -11.08 -12.11 8.61
N THR A 14 -9.90 -12.22 8.00
CA THR A 14 -8.66 -12.62 8.68
C THR A 14 -7.63 -11.52 8.53
N GLU A 15 -7.04 -11.10 9.65
CA GLU A 15 -5.90 -10.17 9.65
C GLU A 15 -4.68 -10.88 9.04
N SER A 16 -4.00 -10.24 8.09
CA SER A 16 -2.90 -10.85 7.33
C SER A 16 -1.79 -9.87 6.94
N ALA A 17 -1.77 -8.65 7.50
CA ALA A 17 -0.86 -7.59 7.05
C ALA A 17 0.61 -7.98 7.09
N LEU A 18 1.04 -8.66 8.17
CA LEU A 18 2.42 -9.09 8.33
C LEU A 18 2.83 -10.09 7.23
N PHE A 19 1.96 -11.07 6.95
CA PHE A 19 2.25 -12.12 5.99
C PHE A 19 2.14 -11.65 4.53
N MET A 20 1.33 -10.63 4.28
CA MET A 20 1.12 -10.05 2.95
C MET A 20 2.11 -8.91 2.65
N GLY A 21 3.02 -8.58 3.57
CA GLY A 21 4.08 -7.59 3.33
C GLY A 21 3.67 -6.12 3.52
N VAL A 22 2.52 -5.85 4.15
CA VAL A 22 1.98 -4.48 4.30
C VAL A 22 1.94 -3.97 5.75
N GLY A 23 2.28 -4.81 6.74
CA GLY A 23 2.18 -4.44 8.16
C GLY A 23 3.18 -3.36 8.60
N TYR A 24 4.37 -3.37 7.99
CA TYR A 24 5.50 -2.49 8.30
C TYR A 24 6.05 -1.89 7.00
N ASN A 25 6.83 -0.83 7.09
CA ASN A 25 7.62 -0.35 5.96
C ASN A 25 8.87 -1.22 5.72
N GLY A 26 9.62 -0.92 4.68
CA GLY A 26 10.85 -1.64 4.28
C GLY A 26 11.96 -1.63 5.33
N ASN A 27 11.88 -0.77 6.35
CA ASN A 27 12.80 -0.75 7.50
C ASN A 27 12.28 -1.58 8.70
N GLY A 28 11.15 -2.26 8.56
CA GLY A 28 10.49 -2.99 9.65
C GLY A 28 9.85 -2.07 10.70
N LEU A 29 9.59 -0.81 10.37
CA LEU A 29 8.99 0.16 11.28
C LEU A 29 7.49 0.28 11.05
N ALA A 30 6.78 0.40 12.16
CA ALA A 30 5.35 0.65 12.16
C ALA A 30 5.13 2.14 11.87
N GLU A 31 4.31 2.43 10.87
CA GLU A 31 3.96 3.80 10.50
C GLU A 31 2.53 4.13 10.96
N ALA A 32 2.27 5.43 11.09
CA ALA A 32 1.01 6.04 11.46
C ALA A 32 0.22 6.43 10.20
N GLY A 33 -0.39 5.42 9.56
CA GLY A 33 -1.23 5.59 8.39
C GLY A 33 -2.43 6.52 8.64
N MET A 34 -2.64 7.47 7.73
CA MET A 34 -3.73 8.45 7.77
C MET A 34 -4.76 8.22 6.65
N GLY A 35 -4.34 7.67 5.51
CA GLY A 35 -5.20 7.39 4.38
C GLY A 35 -4.62 6.29 3.48
N VAL A 36 -5.48 5.67 2.69
CA VAL A 36 -5.13 4.59 1.78
C VAL A 36 -5.84 4.78 0.45
N ASP A 37 -5.15 4.47 -0.65
CA ASP A 37 -5.71 4.41 -1.99
C ASP A 37 -5.15 3.19 -2.76
N LEU A 38 -5.83 2.80 -3.84
CA LEU A 38 -5.49 1.67 -4.69
C LEU A 38 -5.33 2.09 -6.15
N GLY A 39 -4.33 1.56 -6.83
CA GLY A 39 -4.12 1.79 -8.26
C GLY A 39 -3.08 0.85 -8.84
N ASP A 40 -3.15 0.59 -10.14
CA ASP A 40 -2.13 -0.17 -10.88
C ASP A 40 -1.05 0.81 -11.38
N ILE A 41 0.01 0.98 -10.60
CA ILE A 41 1.01 2.03 -10.82
C ILE A 41 2.08 1.59 -11.80
N ASP A 42 2.46 0.32 -11.79
CA ASP A 42 3.47 -0.25 -12.67
C ASP A 42 2.89 -0.90 -13.95
N ARG A 43 1.56 -0.93 -14.08
CA ARG A 43 0.79 -1.41 -15.25
C ARG A 43 0.93 -2.91 -15.47
N ASP A 44 1.07 -3.67 -14.39
CA ASP A 44 1.16 -5.12 -14.44
C ASP A 44 -0.22 -5.81 -14.37
N GLY A 45 -1.29 -5.03 -14.18
CA GLY A 45 -2.67 -5.48 -14.10
C GLY A 45 -3.13 -5.84 -12.69
N TRP A 46 -2.29 -5.64 -11.68
CA TRP A 46 -2.62 -5.84 -10.27
C TRP A 46 -2.73 -4.51 -9.54
N LEU A 47 -3.65 -4.42 -8.57
CA LEU A 47 -3.79 -3.21 -7.77
C LEU A 47 -2.70 -3.16 -6.69
N ASP A 48 -1.99 -2.03 -6.65
CA ASP A 48 -1.03 -1.64 -5.63
C ASP A 48 -1.71 -0.86 -4.50
N ILE A 49 -1.04 -0.76 -3.35
CA ILE A 49 -1.54 -0.01 -2.18
C ILE A 49 -0.64 1.18 -1.92
N TYR A 50 -1.24 2.37 -1.85
CA TYR A 50 -0.56 3.58 -1.40
C TYR A 50 -1.11 4.01 -0.04
N VAL A 51 -0.23 4.24 0.93
CA VAL A 51 -0.58 4.69 2.28
C VAL A 51 0.05 6.04 2.55
N THR A 52 -0.77 7.03 2.93
CA THR A 52 -0.25 8.30 3.47
C THR A 52 0.01 8.15 4.96
N ASN A 53 1.14 8.68 5.44
CA ASN A 53 1.57 8.55 6.82
C ASN A 53 1.71 9.91 7.52
N TYR A 54 1.68 9.91 8.85
CA TYR A 54 1.78 11.12 9.66
C TYR A 54 3.05 11.91 9.38
N SER A 55 3.00 13.23 9.61
CA SER A 55 4.12 14.14 9.36
C SER A 55 5.45 13.64 9.95
N GLY A 56 6.46 13.53 9.10
CA GLY A 56 7.80 13.03 9.46
C GLY A 56 8.04 11.56 9.07
N GLU A 57 6.99 10.85 8.67
CA GLU A 57 7.07 9.52 8.05
C GLU A 57 6.90 9.65 6.53
N PRO A 58 7.64 8.86 5.71
CA PRO A 58 7.39 8.80 4.28
C PRO A 58 6.02 8.17 4.01
N ASN A 59 5.36 8.56 2.93
CA ASN A 59 4.22 7.78 2.43
C ASN A 59 4.74 6.49 1.83
N THR A 60 3.98 5.41 1.95
CA THR A 60 4.45 4.07 1.61
C THR A 60 3.71 3.54 0.41
N LEU A 61 4.47 3.10 -0.61
CA LEU A 61 3.90 2.34 -1.73
C LEU A 61 4.24 0.86 -1.56
N TYR A 62 3.21 0.04 -1.68
CA TYR A 62 3.28 -1.42 -1.69
C TYR A 62 2.87 -1.92 -3.07
N LEU A 63 3.80 -2.50 -3.83
CA LEU A 63 3.54 -3.10 -5.14
C LEU A 63 3.04 -4.53 -5.00
N ASN A 64 1.94 -4.87 -5.67
CA ASN A 64 1.38 -6.21 -5.64
C ASN A 64 2.11 -7.14 -6.60
N GLN A 65 2.67 -8.22 -6.08
CA GLN A 65 3.44 -9.19 -6.87
C GLN A 65 2.54 -10.22 -7.59
N GLY A 66 1.30 -9.84 -7.92
CA GLY A 66 0.28 -10.68 -8.58
C GLY A 66 -0.32 -11.83 -7.77
N SER A 67 0.19 -12.08 -6.56
CA SER A 67 -0.28 -13.15 -5.65
C SER A 67 -1.03 -12.61 -4.43
N GLY A 68 -1.19 -11.29 -4.35
CA GLY A 68 -1.64 -10.61 -3.13
C GLY A 68 -0.54 -10.41 -2.08
N ILE A 69 0.69 -10.83 -2.39
CA ILE A 69 1.87 -10.46 -1.61
C ILE A 69 2.39 -9.13 -2.12
N PHE A 70 2.73 -8.23 -1.21
CA PHE A 70 3.19 -6.89 -1.54
C PHE A 70 4.65 -6.69 -1.15
N SER A 71 5.35 -5.83 -1.90
CA SER A 71 6.69 -5.34 -1.59
C SER A 71 6.68 -3.82 -1.41
N ASP A 72 7.37 -3.32 -0.39
CA ASP A 72 7.58 -1.88 -0.22
C ASP A 72 8.51 -1.35 -1.33
N ALA A 73 7.97 -0.47 -2.17
CA ALA A 73 8.67 0.18 -3.28
C ALA A 73 8.88 1.69 -3.05
N THR A 74 8.71 2.17 -1.81
CA THR A 74 8.73 3.59 -1.43
C THR A 74 10.01 4.30 -1.87
N ASN A 75 11.16 3.64 -1.73
CA ASN A 75 12.44 4.20 -2.12
C ASN A 75 12.71 4.13 -3.63
N GLU A 76 12.11 3.16 -4.32
CA GLU A 76 12.39 2.87 -5.73
C GLU A 76 11.79 3.93 -6.66
N ILE A 77 10.65 4.48 -6.27
CA ILE A 77 9.90 5.49 -7.05
C ILE A 77 10.09 6.92 -6.52
N GLY A 78 11.01 7.12 -5.58
CA GLY A 78 11.36 8.46 -5.09
C GLY A 78 10.39 9.04 -4.06
N PHE A 79 9.58 8.23 -3.38
CA PHE A 79 8.70 8.70 -2.29
C PHE A 79 9.45 9.00 -0.97
N GLY A 80 10.77 8.81 -0.94
CA GLY A 80 11.56 8.73 0.28
C GLY A 80 11.64 9.95 1.22
N LYS A 81 11.09 11.14 0.92
CA LYS A 81 11.11 12.31 1.85
C LYS A 81 9.95 13.30 1.66
N ASN A 82 9.27 13.65 2.77
CA ASN A 82 8.34 14.78 2.99
C ASN A 82 7.49 15.18 1.76
N GLN A 83 6.34 14.52 1.57
CA GLN A 83 5.47 14.77 0.43
C GLN A 83 4.04 15.08 0.83
N VAL A 84 3.48 16.09 0.17
CA VAL A 84 2.03 16.27 0.03
C VAL A 84 1.65 15.57 -1.28
N SER A 85 0.95 14.44 -1.17
CA SER A 85 0.54 13.66 -2.32
C SER A 85 -0.88 14.02 -2.73
N ILE A 86 -1.08 14.30 -4.02
CA ILE A 86 -2.41 14.42 -4.64
C ILE A 86 -2.57 13.19 -5.53
N PHE A 87 -3.57 12.35 -5.23
CA PHE A 87 -3.95 11.23 -6.09
C PHE A 87 -5.04 11.69 -7.05
N LEU A 88 -4.79 11.48 -8.35
CA LEU A 88 -5.79 11.63 -9.40
C LEU A 88 -6.12 10.24 -9.91
N HIS A 89 -7.26 9.70 -9.49
CA HIS A 89 -7.80 8.46 -10.05
C HIS A 89 -8.42 8.78 -11.42
N LEU A 90 -7.72 8.45 -12.50
CA LEU A 90 -8.23 8.54 -13.87
C LEU A 90 -8.76 7.16 -14.28
N GLU A 91 -10.07 6.95 -14.16
CA GLU A 91 -10.74 5.78 -14.76
C GLU A 91 -10.60 5.86 -16.29
N GLN A 92 -9.63 5.16 -16.86
CA GLN A 92 -9.64 4.87 -18.29
C GLN A 92 -10.56 3.67 -18.50
N ASN A 93 -11.80 3.98 -18.87
CA ASN A 93 -12.78 3.02 -19.35
C ASN A 93 -12.17 2.17 -20.47
N TRP A 94 -12.20 0.84 -20.30
CA TRP A 94 -12.06 -0.13 -21.39
C TRP A 94 -13.43 -0.41 -22.00
#